data_AF-A0A554MYH9-F1
#
_entry.id   AF-A0A554MYH9-F1
#
_cell.length_a   1.000
_cell.length_b   1.000
_cell.length_c   1.000
_cell.angle_alpha   90.00
_cell.angle_beta   90.00
_cell.angle_gamma   90.00
#
_symmetry.space_group_name_H-M   'P 1'
#
loop_
_entity.id
_entity.type
_entity.pdbx_description
1 polymer ?
#
loop_
_entity_poly.entity_id
_entity_poly.type
_entity_poly.pdbx_seq_one_letter_code
_entity_poly.pdbx_strand_id
1 'polypeptide(L)'
;MPKKLIALATAGLALTLLAGCSGGDSGSSSAPSASKTAAAAPAQTKEEACSLLENELASFLKEQGSSSAPADPKARAALVDEFVQRIDSALTKVSNDQVHDTFEDFSGAAKGYSSAIRSGAAEDSAEVKKAQTEVQTTLDQVSAVCPAKS
;
A
#
# COMPACT_ATOMS: atom_id res chain seq x y z
N MET A 1 7.22 15.17 38.07
CA MET A 1 6.25 15.99 37.33
C MET A 1 5.47 15.08 36.37
N PRO A 2 4.20 14.76 36.62
CA PRO A 2 3.44 13.84 35.77
C PRO A 2 2.79 14.61 34.60
N LYS A 3 3.17 14.28 33.36
CA LYS A 3 2.53 14.81 32.14
C LYS A 3 1.50 13.81 31.62
N LYS A 4 0.27 14.10 32.03
CA LYS A 4 -1.07 13.81 31.50
C LYS A 4 -1.15 12.93 30.23
N LEU A 5 -1.77 11.78 30.43
CA LEU A 5 -2.41 10.93 29.41
C LEU A 5 -3.55 11.71 28.75
N ILE A 6 -3.48 11.95 27.45
CA ILE A 6 -4.60 12.46 26.66
C ILE A 6 -5.37 11.24 26.15
N ALA A 7 -6.46 10.93 26.83
CA ALA A 7 -7.51 10.06 26.33
C ALA A 7 -8.22 10.78 25.18
N LEU A 8 -8.06 10.29 23.95
CA LEU A 8 -8.89 10.69 22.82
C LEU A 8 -10.14 9.80 22.82
N ALA A 9 -11.22 10.33 23.39
CA ALA A 9 -12.55 9.76 23.29
C ALA A 9 -13.37 10.48 22.21
N THR A 10 -14.16 9.69 21.47
CA THR A 10 -15.46 10.03 20.85
C THR A 10 -15.53 10.98 19.66
N ALA A 11 -15.86 10.41 18.48
CA ALA A 11 -17.07 10.67 17.69
C ALA A 11 -17.03 9.68 16.49
N GLY A 12 -17.99 8.79 16.22
CA GLY A 12 -19.41 9.07 16.08
C GLY A 12 -19.73 9.42 14.62
N LEU A 13 -19.59 8.47 13.69
CA LEU A 13 -20.03 8.62 12.29
C LEU A 13 -20.92 7.44 11.91
N ALA A 14 -22.22 7.62 12.15
CA ALA A 14 -23.26 6.84 11.52
C ALA A 14 -23.42 7.32 10.07
N LEU A 15 -22.98 6.52 9.10
CA LEU A 15 -23.32 6.73 7.69
C LEU A 15 -24.65 6.04 7.40
N THR A 16 -25.70 6.86 7.44
CA THR A 16 -27.04 6.55 7.01
C THR A 16 -27.07 6.20 5.52
N LEU A 17 -27.60 5.01 5.21
CA LEU A 17 -28.53 4.71 4.10
C LEU A 17 -28.25 5.41 2.76
N LEU A 18 -27.52 4.74 1.86
CA LEU A 18 -27.69 4.97 0.43
C LEU A 18 -28.86 4.12 -0.07
N ALA A 19 -29.99 4.79 -0.23
CA ALA A 19 -31.19 4.30 -0.88
C ALA A 19 -30.84 3.66 -2.23
N GLY A 20 -31.33 2.43 -2.42
CA GLY A 20 -31.39 1.80 -3.72
C GLY A 20 -32.18 2.68 -4.68
N CYS A 21 -31.54 3.06 -5.78
CA CYS A 21 -32.21 3.71 -6.90
C CYS A 21 -33.16 2.70 -7.54
N SER A 22 -34.45 2.97 -7.34
CA SER A 22 -35.57 2.38 -8.07
C SER A 22 -35.59 2.91 -9.51
N GLY A 23 -35.95 2.04 -10.45
CA GLY A 23 -36.35 2.37 -11.82
C GLY A 23 -36.05 1.18 -12.72
N GLY A 24 -36.99 0.51 -13.38
CA GLY A 24 -38.43 0.60 -13.53
C GLY A 24 -38.80 -0.45 -14.58
N ASP A 25 -39.87 -1.21 -14.35
CA ASP A 25 -40.37 -2.26 -15.26
C ASP A 25 -41.18 -1.64 -16.42
N SER A 26 -40.93 -2.09 -17.66
CA SER A 26 -41.93 -2.27 -18.74
C SER A 26 -41.25 -2.83 -19.98
N GLY A 27 -41.61 -4.06 -20.36
CA GLY A 27 -40.96 -4.84 -21.42
C GLY A 27 -41.32 -4.47 -22.86
N SER A 28 -40.58 -5.04 -23.81
CA SER A 28 -41.11 -5.75 -25.00
C SER A 28 -39.95 -6.34 -25.82
N SER A 29 -40.21 -7.49 -26.42
CA SER A 29 -39.30 -8.39 -27.12
C SER A 29 -38.55 -7.80 -28.32
N SER A 30 -37.25 -8.14 -28.46
CA SER A 30 -36.63 -8.56 -29.73
C SER A 30 -35.25 -9.22 -29.45
N ALA A 31 -35.01 -10.33 -30.16
CA ALA A 31 -33.87 -11.24 -30.03
C ALA A 31 -32.54 -10.67 -30.60
N PRO A 32 -31.40 -11.35 -30.42
CA PRO A 32 -30.13 -10.73 -30.06
C PRO A 32 -29.26 -10.29 -31.24
N SER A 33 -28.71 -9.08 -31.18
CA SER A 33 -27.45 -8.77 -31.86
C SER A 33 -26.32 -9.06 -30.89
N ALA A 34 -25.71 -10.23 -31.06
CA ALA A 34 -24.50 -10.65 -30.38
C ALA A 34 -23.30 -9.81 -30.87
N SER A 35 -23.22 -8.55 -30.44
CA SER A 35 -21.93 -7.88 -30.34
C SER A 35 -21.24 -8.50 -29.13
N LYS A 36 -20.38 -9.50 -29.38
CA LYS A 36 -19.38 -9.96 -28.41
C LYS A 36 -18.42 -8.79 -28.14
N THR A 37 -18.85 -7.85 -27.31
CA THR A 37 -17.93 -7.14 -26.43
C THR A 37 -17.36 -8.24 -25.54
N ALA A 38 -16.13 -8.66 -25.81
CA ALA A 38 -15.40 -9.48 -24.87
C ALA A 38 -15.45 -8.71 -23.55
N ALA A 39 -16.21 -9.22 -22.59
CA ALA A 39 -16.21 -8.69 -21.24
C ALA A 39 -14.74 -8.71 -20.81
N ALA A 40 -14.15 -7.53 -20.62
CA ALA A 40 -12.83 -7.42 -20.03
C ALA A 40 -12.86 -8.28 -18.76
N ALA A 41 -11.85 -9.12 -18.57
CA ALA A 41 -11.72 -9.91 -17.34
C ALA A 41 -11.93 -8.97 -16.14
N PRO A 42 -12.65 -9.40 -15.09
CA PRO A 42 -12.87 -8.55 -13.93
C PRO A 42 -11.51 -8.06 -13.42
N ALA A 43 -11.33 -6.74 -13.44
CA ALA A 43 -10.13 -6.10 -12.93
C ALA A 43 -10.01 -6.44 -11.44
N GLN A 44 -8.78 -6.72 -10.99
CA GLN A 44 -8.50 -7.00 -9.59
C GLN A 44 -9.05 -5.88 -8.71
N THR A 45 -9.81 -6.25 -7.69
CA THR A 45 -10.31 -5.28 -6.72
C THR A 45 -9.16 -4.71 -5.92
N LYS A 46 -9.34 -3.51 -5.35
CA LYS A 46 -8.33 -2.90 -4.46
C LYS A 46 -8.00 -3.83 -3.30
N GLU A 47 -9.00 -4.49 -2.74
CA GLU A 47 -8.83 -5.36 -1.59
C GLU A 47 -8.01 -6.62 -1.92
N GLU A 48 -8.24 -7.24 -3.08
CA GLU A 48 -7.42 -8.37 -3.56
C GLU A 48 -5.97 -7.94 -3.82
N ALA A 49 -5.76 -6.75 -4.37
CA ALA A 49 -4.44 -6.19 -4.62
C ALA A 49 -3.69 -5.88 -3.31
N CYS A 50 -4.35 -5.20 -2.38
CA CYS A 50 -3.80 -4.91 -1.05
C CYS A 50 -3.44 -6.18 -0.30
N SER A 51 -4.34 -7.18 -0.26
CA SER A 51 -4.08 -8.43 0.44
C SER A 51 -2.95 -9.26 -0.18
N LEU A 52 -2.72 -9.16 -1.50
CA LEU A 52 -1.55 -9.78 -2.14
C LEU A 52 -0.24 -9.20 -1.57
N LEU A 53 -0.13 -7.88 -1.52
CA LEU A 53 1.06 -7.18 -1.03
C LEU A 53 1.24 -7.33 0.48
N GLU A 54 0.16 -7.28 1.26
CA GLU A 54 0.17 -7.54 2.70
C GLU A 54 0.67 -8.95 3.02
N ASN A 55 0.27 -9.96 2.24
CA ASN A 55 0.74 -11.33 2.42
C ASN A 55 2.24 -11.48 2.14
N GLU A 56 2.76 -10.77 1.14
CA GLU A 56 4.20 -10.74 0.85
C GLU A 56 4.98 -10.05 1.96
N LEU A 57 4.49 -8.90 2.45
CA LEU A 57 5.07 -8.21 3.61
C LEU A 57 5.06 -9.09 4.86
N ALA A 58 3.93 -9.74 5.16
CA ALA A 58 3.81 -10.62 6.31
C ALA A 58 4.72 -11.85 6.21
N SER A 59 4.95 -12.36 5.00
CA SER A 59 5.88 -13.46 4.75
C SER A 59 7.32 -13.02 4.94
N PHE A 60 7.69 -11.86 4.38
CA PHE A 60 9.01 -11.25 4.57
C PHE A 60 9.33 -11.03 6.06
N LEU A 61 8.38 -10.48 6.84
CA LEU A 61 8.57 -10.27 8.27
C LEU A 61 8.73 -11.59 9.04
N LYS A 62 8.05 -12.67 8.64
CA LYS A 62 8.25 -14.01 9.22
C LYS A 62 9.64 -14.57 8.88
N GLU A 63 10.12 -14.32 7.67
CA GLU A 63 11.45 -14.76 7.21
C GLU A 63 12.59 -14.00 7.89
N GLN A 64 12.43 -12.69 8.08
CA GLN A 64 13.38 -11.85 8.82
C GLN A 64 13.39 -12.15 10.33
N GLY A 65 12.31 -12.76 10.84
CA GLY A 65 12.13 -13.07 12.26
C GLY A 65 11.95 -11.81 13.12
N SER A 66 11.85 -11.98 14.44
CA SER A 66 11.70 -10.87 15.40
C SER A 66 12.95 -9.98 15.55
N SER A 67 13.87 -10.01 14.58
CA SER A 67 15.15 -9.32 14.67
C SER A 67 14.96 -7.83 14.43
N SER A 68 15.40 -7.01 15.37
CA SER A 68 15.51 -5.57 15.18
C SER A 68 16.39 -5.27 13.97
N ALA A 69 16.01 -4.27 13.17
CA ALA A 69 16.77 -3.88 11.98
C ALA A 69 18.27 -3.69 12.31
N PRO A 70 19.20 -4.16 11.43
CA PRO A 70 20.63 -4.13 11.69
C PRO A 70 21.14 -2.74 12.11
N ALA A 71 22.06 -2.68 13.08
CA ALA A 71 22.69 -1.42 13.48
C ALA A 71 23.66 -0.88 12.42
N ASP A 72 24.25 -1.78 11.62
CA ASP A 72 25.13 -1.41 10.52
C ASP A 72 24.31 -0.76 9.37
N PRO A 73 24.68 0.46 8.93
CA PRO A 73 23.95 1.17 7.87
C PRO A 73 23.89 0.41 6.53
N LYS A 74 24.96 -0.32 6.17
CA LYS A 74 24.98 -1.09 4.91
C LYS A 74 24.10 -2.32 4.99
N ALA A 75 24.11 -3.02 6.12
CA ALA A 75 23.22 -4.14 6.38
C ALA A 75 21.75 -3.68 6.42
N ARG A 76 21.47 -2.50 6.99
CA ARG A 76 20.12 -1.90 6.96
C ARG A 76 19.69 -1.58 5.53
N ALA A 77 20.56 -0.96 4.73
CA ALA A 77 20.27 -0.69 3.31
C ALA A 77 20.05 -1.99 2.51
N ALA A 78 20.84 -3.03 2.75
CA ALA A 78 20.64 -4.34 2.11
C ALA A 78 19.28 -4.97 2.46
N LEU A 79 18.85 -4.87 3.72
CA LEU A 79 17.54 -5.33 4.17
C LEU A 79 16.40 -4.57 3.46
N VAL A 80 16.54 -3.25 3.32
CA VAL A 80 15.57 -2.42 2.58
C VAL A 80 15.53 -2.83 1.10
N ASP A 81 16.68 -3.07 0.48
CA ASP A 81 16.74 -3.53 -0.92
C ASP A 81 16.05 -4.89 -1.11
N GLU A 82 16.26 -5.84 -0.20
CA GLU A 82 15.61 -7.16 -0.25
C GLU A 82 14.09 -7.03 -0.14
N PHE A 83 13.62 -6.20 0.79
CA PHE A 83 12.19 -5.91 0.96
C PHE A 83 11.57 -5.27 -0.29
N VAL A 84 12.24 -4.27 -0.84
CA VAL A 84 11.86 -3.57 -2.06
C VAL A 84 11.79 -4.52 -3.25
N GLN A 85 12.78 -5.38 -3.44
CA GLN A 85 12.79 -6.37 -4.53
C GLN A 85 11.58 -7.30 -4.45
N ARG A 86 11.15 -7.63 -3.24
CA ARG A 86 9.96 -8.45 -3.02
C ARG A 86 8.67 -7.73 -3.35
N ILE A 87 8.56 -6.45 -2.97
CA ILE A 87 7.43 -5.60 -3.39
C ILE A 87 7.39 -5.47 -4.90
N ASP A 88 8.51 -5.13 -5.55
CA ASP A 88 8.58 -5.02 -7.02
C ASP A 88 8.15 -6.31 -7.70
N SER A 89 8.56 -7.46 -7.17
CA SER A 89 8.14 -8.76 -7.67
C SER A 89 6.64 -9.01 -7.49
N ALA A 90 6.07 -8.58 -6.36
CA ALA A 90 4.64 -8.69 -6.07
C ALA A 90 3.81 -7.75 -6.95
N LEU A 91 4.30 -6.54 -7.21
CA LEU A 91 3.67 -5.52 -8.06
C LEU A 91 3.41 -6.04 -9.47
N THR A 92 4.26 -6.93 -10.01
CA THR A 92 4.00 -7.57 -11.33
C THR A 92 2.69 -8.38 -11.39
N LYS A 93 2.12 -8.74 -10.24
CA LYS A 93 0.85 -9.48 -10.10
C LYS A 93 -0.31 -8.57 -9.71
N VAL A 94 -0.04 -7.28 -9.45
CA VAL A 94 -1.05 -6.28 -9.10
C VAL A 94 -1.50 -5.61 -10.39
N SER A 95 -2.75 -5.86 -10.76
CA SER A 95 -3.41 -5.25 -11.93
C SER A 95 -4.31 -4.08 -11.56
N ASN A 96 -4.45 -3.79 -10.27
CA ASN A 96 -5.14 -2.59 -9.81
C ASN A 96 -4.20 -1.39 -9.87
N ASP A 97 -4.37 -0.51 -10.86
CA ASP A 97 -3.46 0.63 -11.11
C ASP A 97 -3.22 1.49 -9.86
N GLN A 98 -4.28 1.82 -9.10
CA GLN A 98 -4.11 2.68 -7.92
C GLN A 98 -3.25 2.00 -6.83
N VAL A 99 -3.44 0.70 -6.58
CA VAL A 99 -2.62 -0.04 -5.62
C VAL A 99 -1.22 -0.22 -6.16
N HIS A 100 -1.08 -0.54 -7.45
CA HIS A 100 0.20 -0.71 -8.12
C HIS A 100 1.05 0.56 -8.00
N ASP A 101 0.54 1.69 -8.50
CA ASP A 101 1.27 2.97 -8.55
C ASP A 101 1.66 3.44 -7.14
N THR A 102 0.76 3.29 -6.16
CA THR A 102 1.04 3.69 -4.78
C THR A 102 2.17 2.86 -4.15
N PHE A 103 2.21 1.56 -4.42
CA PHE A 103 3.29 0.69 -3.94
C PHE A 103 4.58 0.83 -4.76
N GLU A 104 4.50 1.21 -6.04
CA GLU A 104 5.65 1.56 -6.86
C GLU A 104 6.32 2.85 -6.33
N ASP A 105 5.54 3.88 -6.00
CA ASP A 105 6.03 5.11 -5.37
C ASP A 105 6.71 4.81 -4.03
N PHE A 106 6.10 3.97 -3.20
CA PHE A 106 6.70 3.50 -1.94
C PHE A 106 8.01 2.75 -2.16
N SER A 107 8.04 1.80 -3.12
CA SER A 107 9.25 1.06 -3.49
C SER A 107 10.36 2.01 -3.95
N GLY A 108 10.02 3.02 -4.76
CA GLY A 108 10.93 4.08 -5.21
C GLY A 108 11.52 4.88 -4.05
N ALA A 109 10.68 5.33 -3.12
CA ALA A 109 11.12 6.07 -1.94
C ALA A 109 12.05 5.21 -1.04
N ALA A 110 11.72 3.94 -0.84
CA ALA A 110 12.53 3.01 -0.06
C ALA A 110 13.90 2.74 -0.70
N LYS A 111 13.97 2.61 -2.04
CA LYS A 111 15.24 2.56 -2.79
C LYS A 111 16.06 3.84 -2.60
N GLY A 112 15.40 5.00 -2.66
CA GLY A 112 16.03 6.29 -2.40
C GLY A 112 16.68 6.36 -1.01
N TYR A 113 15.97 5.88 0.01
CA TYR A 113 16.47 5.80 1.38
C TYR A 113 17.66 4.83 1.51
N SER A 114 17.53 3.61 0.98
CA SER A 114 18.63 2.63 0.95
C SER A 114 19.89 3.18 0.29
N SER A 115 19.74 3.85 -0.86
CA SER A 115 20.82 4.48 -1.60
C SER A 115 21.49 5.61 -0.81
N ALA A 116 20.70 6.47 -0.16
CA ALA A 116 21.19 7.56 0.68
C ALA A 116 22.06 7.03 1.82
N ILE A 117 21.61 5.99 2.53
CA ILE A 117 22.38 5.37 3.61
C ILE A 117 23.66 4.69 3.08
N ARG A 118 23.57 3.98 1.94
CA ARG A 118 24.73 3.29 1.33
C ARG A 118 25.81 4.25 0.87
N SER A 119 25.43 5.47 0.46
CA SER A 119 26.37 6.51 0.05
C SER A 119 27.33 6.96 1.16
N GLY A 120 27.07 6.55 2.41
CA GLY A 120 27.84 6.97 3.58
C GLY A 120 27.42 8.34 4.11
N ALA A 121 26.29 8.87 3.65
CA ALA A 121 25.69 10.06 4.23
C ALA A 121 25.39 9.82 5.72
N ALA A 122 25.64 10.82 6.55
CA ALA A 122 25.26 10.77 7.95
C ALA A 122 23.73 10.59 8.06
N GLU A 123 23.27 9.81 9.04
CA GLU A 123 21.83 9.55 9.22
C GLU A 123 21.01 10.83 9.42
N ASP A 124 21.64 11.89 9.93
CA ASP A 124 21.05 13.20 10.14
C ASP A 124 21.25 14.20 8.98
N SER A 125 21.84 13.77 7.87
CA SER A 125 22.01 14.58 6.66
C SER A 125 20.66 14.98 6.06
N ALA A 126 20.66 16.07 5.29
CA ALA A 126 19.47 16.55 4.61
C ALA A 126 18.94 15.50 3.61
N GLU A 127 19.84 14.79 2.94
CA GLU A 127 19.54 13.74 1.98
C GLU A 127 18.81 12.55 2.65
N VAL A 128 19.35 12.04 3.77
CA VAL A 128 18.73 10.92 4.49
C VAL A 128 17.39 11.33 5.10
N LYS A 129 17.29 12.54 5.68
CA LYS A 129 16.02 13.08 6.21
C LYS A 129 14.95 13.24 5.13
N LYS A 130 15.34 13.73 3.95
CA LYS A 130 14.44 13.85 2.80
C LYS A 130 13.94 12.47 2.37
N ALA A 131 14.84 11.50 2.22
CA ALA A 131 14.46 10.14 1.86
C ALA A 131 13.56 9.47 2.91
N GLN A 132 13.82 9.67 4.21
CA GLN A 132 12.92 9.22 5.29
C GLN A 132 11.53 9.86 5.20
N THR A 133 11.47 11.15 4.85
CA THR A 133 10.20 11.87 4.69
C THR A 133 9.41 11.34 3.50
N GLU A 134 10.09 11.04 2.39
CA GLU A 134 9.49 10.43 1.20
C GLU A 134 8.94 9.03 1.51
N VAL A 135 9.69 8.21 2.25
CA VAL A 135 9.21 6.90 2.73
C VAL A 135 7.98 7.05 3.62
N GLN A 136 7.97 7.99 4.57
CA GLN A 136 6.80 8.23 5.42
C GLN A 136 5.58 8.69 4.62
N THR A 137 5.79 9.63 3.69
CA THR A 137 4.72 10.16 2.84
C THR A 137 4.08 9.06 1.99
N THR A 138 4.91 8.18 1.41
CA THR A 138 4.42 7.06 0.60
C THR A 138 3.76 5.97 1.45
N LEU A 139 4.21 5.75 2.69
CA LEU A 139 3.49 4.89 3.64
C LEU A 139 2.11 5.43 4.00
N ASP A 140 1.97 6.75 4.20
CA ASP A 140 0.67 7.36 4.46
C ASP A 140 -0.27 7.15 3.26
N GLN A 141 0.24 7.30 2.03
CA GLN A 141 -0.52 7.00 0.80
C GLN A 141 -0.92 5.53 0.70
N VAL A 142 0.02 4.60 0.98
CA VAL A 142 -0.27 3.16 1.04
C VAL A 142 -1.38 2.88 2.06
N SER A 143 -1.32 3.48 3.25
CA SER A 143 -2.33 3.28 4.29
C SER A 143 -3.71 3.83 3.91
N ALA A 144 -3.76 4.89 3.09
CA ALA A 144 -5.01 5.45 2.58
C ALA A 144 -5.64 4.57 1.49
N VAL A 145 -4.82 3.90 0.69
CA VAL A 145 -5.26 3.02 -0.41
C VAL A 145 -5.57 1.60 0.10
N CYS A 146 -4.75 1.10 1.02
CA CYS A 146 -4.82 -0.20 1.66
C CYS A 146 -4.94 -0.03 3.18
N PRO A 147 -6.13 0.36 3.68
CA PRO A 147 -6.34 0.52 5.12
C PRO A 147 -6.27 -0.84 5.82
N ALA A 148 -5.59 -0.88 6.97
CA ALA A 148 -5.51 -2.07 7.79
C ALA A 148 -6.94 -2.57 8.13
N LYS A 149 -7.18 -3.86 7.92
CA LYS A 149 -8.45 -4.49 8.28
C LYS A 149 -8.69 -4.34 9.79
N SER A 150 -9.80 -3.68 10.12
CA SER A 150 -10.26 -3.44 11.50
C SER A 150 -10.83 -4.70 12.15
#